data_AF-A0ABD1KJH2-F1
#
_entry.id   AF-A0ABD1KJH2-F1
#
_cell.length_a   1.000
_cell.length_b   1.000
_cell.length_c   1.000
_cell.angle_alpha   90.00
_cell.angle_beta   90.00
_cell.angle_gamma   90.00
#
_symmetry.space_group_name_H-M   'P 1'
#
loop_
_entity.id
_entity.type
_entity.pdbx_description
1 polymer ?
#
loop_
_entity_poly.entity_id
_entity_poly.type
_entity_poly.pdbx_seq_one_letter_code
_entity_poly.pdbx_strand_id
1 'polypeptide(L)'
;MFFDFSSAFNTIQALLLRDKLLRMGVEPGLVTWITEYLTEWPQFVRLGDLTSEAVVSSIGAPQGTVLSPVLFTLYTTDFSYNSETCHMQKFSDNTAIVGCIRDGQEREYRCLVEDFVGWCQTNQLQLNTTKTKEMVVDFRRTAPPLVPVTIDGENVETVCTYKYLGVHLDNKMDWSTNSDALYKKGQSRLYFLRRLRSFNVCNRLLLMFYQSVMASVLFYAVVCWGGSTRKRDNGRLDRLVRKAGSVVGMELESLTTIAERRTLSRLHSILNNDRHPLHTIIINQRQTPVPLLQDRQAAEVICPQGHTTV
;
A
#
# COMPACT_ATOMS: atom_id res chain seq x y z
N MET A 1 -7.54 11.94 1.56
CA MET A 1 -8.24 11.52 0.32
C MET A 1 -7.53 10.37 -0.35
N PHE A 2 -8.30 9.41 -0.88
CA PHE A 2 -7.83 8.33 -1.76
C PHE A 2 -8.44 8.52 -3.14
N PHE A 3 -7.61 8.52 -4.18
CA PHE A 3 -7.99 8.67 -5.58
C PHE A 3 -7.71 7.38 -6.35
N ASP A 4 -8.58 7.08 -7.30
CA ASP A 4 -8.45 5.98 -8.26
C ASP A 4 -8.74 6.52 -9.65
N PHE A 5 -7.94 6.14 -10.64
CA PHE A 5 -8.17 6.54 -12.02
C PHE A 5 -9.13 5.59 -12.72
N SER A 6 -10.03 6.15 -13.53
CA SER A 6 -10.81 5.40 -14.50
C SER A 6 -9.88 4.92 -15.61
N SER A 7 -9.43 3.67 -15.52
CA SER A 7 -8.64 3.00 -16.55
C SER A 7 -7.26 3.64 -16.84
N ALA A 8 -6.47 3.89 -15.79
CA ALA A 8 -5.19 4.62 -15.82
C ALA A 8 -4.24 4.30 -17.00
N PHE A 9 -3.98 3.02 -17.30
CA PHE A 9 -3.05 2.67 -18.38
C PHE A 9 -3.58 2.99 -19.77
N ASN A 10 -4.91 2.95 -19.94
CA ASN A 10 -5.54 3.18 -21.25
C ASN A 10 -5.74 4.67 -21.55
N THR A 11 -5.36 5.57 -20.64
CA THR A 11 -5.53 7.02 -20.81
C THR A 11 -4.22 7.76 -21.06
N ILE A 12 -3.08 7.05 -21.06
CA ILE A 12 -1.77 7.65 -21.37
C ILE A 12 -1.80 8.25 -22.77
N GLN A 13 -1.48 9.54 -22.88
CA GLN A 13 -1.34 10.22 -24.17
C GLN A 13 0.13 10.20 -24.60
N ALA A 14 0.43 9.57 -25.74
CA ALA A 14 1.80 9.38 -26.21
C ALA A 14 2.56 10.71 -26.37
N LEU A 15 1.90 11.74 -26.92
CA LEU A 15 2.49 13.07 -27.10
C LEU A 15 2.77 13.79 -25.78
N LEU A 16 1.86 13.71 -24.80
CA LEU A 16 2.10 14.29 -23.47
C LEU A 16 3.24 13.56 -22.75
N LEU A 17 3.32 12.24 -22.89
CA LEU A 17 4.43 11.46 -22.34
C LEU A 17 5.75 11.86 -22.99
N ARG A 18 5.78 11.98 -24.32
CA ARG A 18 6.96 12.44 -25.09
C ARG A 18 7.50 13.76 -24.53
N ASP A 19 6.64 14.75 -24.33
CA ASP A 19 7.05 16.07 -23.83
C ASP A 19 7.54 16.00 -22.36
N LYS A 20 6.97 15.12 -21.54
CA LYS A 20 7.47 14.86 -20.19
C LYS A 20 8.85 14.21 -20.22
N LEU A 21 9.06 13.20 -21.07
CA LEU A 21 10.34 12.50 -21.18
C LEU A 21 11.46 13.43 -21.68
N LEU A 22 11.17 14.30 -22.65
CA LEU A 22 12.12 15.32 -23.10
C LEU A 22 12.49 16.29 -21.97
N ARG A 23 11.52 16.74 -21.18
CA ARG A 23 11.77 17.60 -20.00
C ARG A 23 12.58 16.89 -18.92
N MET A 24 12.51 15.58 -18.82
CA MET A 24 13.34 14.76 -17.92
C MET A 24 14.76 14.54 -18.44
N GLY A 25 15.08 14.97 -19.67
CA GLY A 25 16.40 14.76 -20.28
C GLY A 25 16.62 13.34 -20.80
N VAL A 26 15.53 12.60 -21.09
CA VAL A 26 15.65 11.29 -21.77
C VAL A 26 16.15 11.50 -23.19
N GLU A 27 17.04 10.61 -23.64
CA GLU A 27 17.66 10.67 -24.96
C GLU A 27 16.61 10.69 -26.09
N PRO A 28 16.71 11.61 -27.07
CA PRO A 28 15.68 11.79 -28.10
C PRO A 28 15.35 10.56 -28.93
N GLY A 29 16.32 9.70 -29.24
CA GLY A 29 16.12 8.42 -29.92
C GLY A 29 15.23 7.47 -29.12
N LEU A 30 15.51 7.31 -27.82
CA LEU A 30 14.67 6.53 -26.92
C LEU A 30 13.25 7.13 -26.78
N VAL A 31 13.14 8.45 -26.70
CA VAL A 31 11.82 9.12 -26.68
C VAL A 31 11.03 8.85 -27.96
N THR A 32 11.69 8.88 -29.11
CA THR A 32 11.08 8.58 -30.41
C THR A 32 10.60 7.14 -30.45
N TRP A 33 11.45 6.19 -30.04
CA TRP A 33 11.08 4.77 -29.96
C TRP A 33 9.90 4.53 -29.01
N ILE A 34 9.87 5.16 -27.83
CA ILE A 34 8.74 5.04 -26.89
C ILE A 34 7.45 5.62 -27.51
N THR A 35 7.56 6.74 -28.21
CA THR A 35 6.40 7.38 -28.86
C THR A 35 5.83 6.46 -29.94
N GLU A 36 6.67 5.96 -30.84
CA GLU A 36 6.29 4.99 -31.88
C GLU A 36 5.70 3.71 -31.29
N TYR A 37 6.32 3.17 -30.23
CA TYR A 37 5.80 2.01 -29.48
C TYR A 37 4.38 2.21 -28.97
N LEU A 38 4.01 3.43 -28.57
CA LEU A 38 2.66 3.75 -28.08
C LEU A 38 1.66 4.09 -29.18
N THR A 39 2.11 4.54 -30.36
CA THR A 39 1.22 5.01 -31.43
C THR A 39 1.05 4.03 -32.59
N GLU A 40 2.01 3.14 -32.81
CA GLU A 40 2.03 2.24 -33.97
C GLU A 40 1.82 0.77 -33.57
N TRP A 41 1.18 0.53 -32.43
CA TRP A 41 0.94 -0.84 -31.95
C TRP A 41 -0.41 -1.38 -32.45
N PRO A 42 -0.43 -2.33 -33.41
CA PRO A 42 -1.67 -2.98 -33.83
C PRO A 42 -2.16 -3.95 -32.76
N GLN A 43 -3.46 -3.91 -32.48
CA GLN A 43 -4.15 -4.76 -31.51
C GLN A 43 -5.28 -5.50 -32.21
N PHE A 44 -5.49 -6.77 -31.89
CA PHE A 44 -6.61 -7.56 -32.38
C PHE A 44 -7.03 -8.58 -31.32
N VAL A 45 -8.25 -9.10 -31.43
CA VAL A 45 -8.78 -10.13 -30.54
C VAL A 45 -8.83 -11.45 -31.30
N ARG A 46 -8.36 -12.53 -30.67
CA ARG A 46 -8.46 -13.89 -31.20
C ARG A 46 -9.36 -14.74 -30.29
N LEU A 47 -10.38 -15.36 -30.87
CA LEU A 47 -11.27 -16.32 -30.21
C LEU A 47 -11.22 -17.66 -30.94
N GLY A 48 -10.46 -18.62 -30.39
CA GLY A 48 -10.18 -19.87 -31.08
C GLY A 48 -9.38 -19.63 -32.36
N ASP A 49 -9.97 -19.95 -33.51
CA ASP A 49 -9.35 -19.75 -34.84
C ASP A 49 -9.80 -18.46 -35.53
N LEU A 50 -10.76 -17.73 -34.94
CA LEU A 50 -11.23 -16.45 -35.47
C LEU A 50 -10.37 -15.32 -34.94
N THR A 51 -9.98 -14.40 -35.84
CA THR A 51 -9.19 -13.21 -35.52
C THR A 51 -9.94 -11.98 -36.01
N SER A 52 -10.03 -10.94 -35.19
CA SER A 52 -10.60 -9.65 -35.61
C SER A 52 -9.67 -8.92 -36.57
N GLU A 53 -10.19 -7.87 -37.19
CA GLU A 53 -9.34 -6.88 -37.84
C GLU A 53 -8.42 -6.22 -36.79
N ALA A 54 -7.26 -5.74 -37.26
CA ALA A 54 -6.30 -5.04 -36.42
C ALA A 54 -6.69 -3.57 -36.27
N VAL A 55 -6.65 -3.08 -35.04
CA VAL A 55 -6.88 -1.68 -34.68
C VAL A 55 -5.59 -1.11 -34.12
N VAL A 56 -5.16 0.04 -34.62
CA VAL A 56 -4.04 0.79 -34.06
C VAL A 56 -4.61 1.82 -33.07
N SER A 57 -4.11 1.79 -31.84
CA SER A 57 -4.47 2.80 -30.83
C SER A 57 -3.32 3.79 -30.68
N SER A 58 -3.65 5.08 -30.65
CA SER A 58 -2.71 6.16 -30.31
C SER A 58 -2.80 6.59 -28.83
N ILE A 59 -3.68 5.94 -28.05
CA ILE A 59 -3.94 6.25 -26.65
C ILE A 59 -3.78 4.98 -25.81
N GLY A 60 -3.15 5.14 -24.66
CA GLY A 60 -2.91 4.11 -23.69
C GLY A 60 -1.61 3.35 -23.93
N ALA A 61 -1.13 2.68 -22.88
CA ALA A 61 -0.03 1.75 -22.98
C ALA A 61 -0.56 0.30 -23.01
N PRO A 62 -0.01 -0.58 -23.87
CA PRO A 62 -0.46 -1.97 -23.97
C PRO A 62 -0.43 -2.70 -22.61
N GLN A 63 -1.61 -3.13 -22.13
CA GLN A 63 -1.71 -3.83 -20.86
C GLN A 63 -1.01 -5.20 -20.91
N GLY A 64 -0.34 -5.58 -19.83
CA GLY A 64 0.42 -6.83 -19.74
C GLY A 64 1.86 -6.74 -20.25
N THR A 65 2.28 -5.60 -20.79
CA THR A 65 3.69 -5.38 -21.12
C THR A 65 4.48 -4.91 -19.89
N VAL A 66 5.78 -5.25 -19.87
CA VAL A 66 6.70 -4.85 -18.78
C VAL A 66 6.89 -3.33 -18.71
N LEU A 67 6.73 -2.65 -19.86
CA LEU A 67 7.02 -1.22 -19.98
C LEU A 67 5.86 -0.34 -19.48
N SER A 68 4.59 -0.77 -19.63
CA SER A 68 3.42 0.04 -19.28
C SER A 68 3.42 0.59 -17.84
N PRO A 69 3.75 -0.19 -16.78
CA PRO A 69 3.89 0.33 -15.42
C PRO A 69 4.91 1.45 -15.27
N VAL A 70 6.05 1.33 -15.96
CA VAL A 70 7.13 2.32 -15.93
C VAL A 70 6.67 3.60 -16.64
N LEU A 71 6.07 3.47 -17.82
CA LEU A 71 5.56 4.63 -18.57
C LEU A 71 4.48 5.38 -17.79
N PHE A 72 3.57 4.68 -17.11
CA PHE A 72 2.57 5.33 -16.26
C PHE A 72 3.22 6.07 -15.06
N THR A 73 4.24 5.47 -14.45
CA THR A 73 5.00 6.11 -13.37
C THR A 73 5.66 7.41 -13.87
N LEU A 74 6.33 7.37 -15.03
CA LEU A 74 6.94 8.55 -15.65
C LEU A 74 5.89 9.59 -16.06
N TYR A 75 4.76 9.15 -16.59
CA TYR A 75 3.65 10.03 -16.99
C TYR A 75 3.11 10.88 -15.84
N THR A 76 3.10 10.31 -14.63
CA THR A 76 2.52 10.95 -13.45
C THR A 76 3.56 11.57 -12.52
N THR A 77 4.86 11.43 -12.80
CA THR A 77 5.91 11.78 -11.82
C THR A 77 6.07 13.28 -11.60
N ASP A 78 5.70 14.11 -12.58
CA ASP A 78 5.85 15.57 -12.57
C ASP A 78 4.91 16.28 -11.60
N PHE A 79 3.84 15.60 -11.14
CA PHE A 79 3.03 16.09 -10.04
C PHE A 79 3.44 15.41 -8.73
N SER A 80 4.15 16.13 -7.88
CA SER A 80 4.54 15.68 -6.54
C SER A 80 4.33 16.80 -5.55
N TYR A 81 3.85 16.45 -4.35
CA TYR A 81 3.67 17.40 -3.29
C TYR A 81 4.07 16.81 -1.95
N ASN A 82 4.86 17.56 -1.19
CA ASN A 82 5.28 17.18 0.15
C ASN A 82 5.59 18.43 0.98
N SER A 83 4.86 18.62 2.07
CA SER A 83 5.07 19.61 3.11
C SER A 83 5.02 18.94 4.49
N GLU A 84 5.19 19.71 5.56
CA GLU A 84 5.10 19.19 6.93
C GLU A 84 3.68 18.71 7.28
N THR A 85 2.67 19.32 6.68
CA THR A 85 1.25 19.09 6.99
C THR A 85 0.52 18.33 5.90
N CYS A 86 0.96 18.38 4.64
CA CYS A 86 0.32 17.67 3.53
C CYS A 86 1.33 16.88 2.70
N HIS A 87 1.01 15.63 2.38
CA HIS A 87 1.87 14.81 1.54
C HIS A 87 1.07 13.95 0.56
N MET A 88 1.62 13.77 -0.63
CA MET A 88 1.04 12.95 -1.68
C MET A 88 1.83 11.67 -1.87
N GLN A 89 1.12 10.54 -1.91
CA GLN A 89 1.68 9.21 -2.13
C GLN A 89 1.07 8.63 -3.41
N LYS A 90 1.92 8.17 -4.32
CA LYS A 90 1.51 7.50 -5.55
C LYS A 90 1.99 6.06 -5.52
N PHE A 91 1.12 5.13 -5.88
CA PHE A 91 1.44 3.73 -6.11
C PHE A 91 0.71 3.24 -7.36
N SER A 92 1.40 3.25 -8.50
CA SER A 92 0.76 3.05 -9.80
C SER A 92 -0.43 4.02 -9.95
N ASP A 93 -1.63 3.49 -10.19
CA ASP A 93 -2.89 4.21 -10.36
C ASP A 93 -3.54 4.67 -9.05
N ASN A 94 -3.09 4.15 -7.91
CA ASN A 94 -3.59 4.54 -6.60
C ASN A 94 -2.84 5.79 -6.13
N THR A 95 -3.56 6.88 -5.88
CA THR A 95 -2.98 8.10 -5.31
C THR A 95 -3.67 8.41 -3.99
N ALA A 96 -2.89 8.79 -2.97
CA ALA A 96 -3.43 9.26 -1.70
C ALA A 96 -2.84 10.63 -1.38
N ILE A 97 -3.71 11.56 -0.98
CA ILE A 97 -3.32 12.85 -0.40
C ILE A 97 -3.68 12.80 1.07
N VAL A 98 -2.69 13.00 1.93
CA VAL A 98 -2.85 13.00 3.38
C VAL A 98 -2.53 14.39 3.90
N GLY A 99 -3.52 15.04 4.51
CA GLY A 99 -3.37 16.35 5.13
C GLY A 99 -3.62 16.30 6.64
N CYS A 100 -2.76 16.96 7.41
CA CYS A 100 -2.88 17.19 8.84
C CYS A 100 -3.58 18.54 9.05
N ILE A 101 -4.87 18.49 9.38
CA ILE A 101 -5.69 19.68 9.65
C ILE A 101 -5.52 20.06 11.12
N ARG A 102 -5.04 21.28 11.39
CA ARG A 102 -4.90 21.84 12.75
C ARG A 102 -5.71 23.11 12.87
N ASP A 103 -6.40 23.28 14.00
CA ASP A 103 -7.18 24.50 14.29
C ASP A 103 -8.17 24.89 13.17
N GLY A 104 -8.72 23.89 12.47
CA GLY A 104 -9.63 24.10 11.34
C GLY A 104 -8.96 24.57 10.04
N GLN A 105 -7.64 24.68 10.00
CA GLN A 105 -6.89 25.06 8.82
C GLN A 105 -6.77 23.88 7.85
N GLU A 106 -7.72 23.76 6.93
CA GLU A 106 -7.77 22.74 5.88
C GLU A 106 -7.37 23.25 4.49
N ARG A 107 -6.99 24.53 4.39
CA ARG A 107 -6.76 25.23 3.12
C ARG A 107 -5.71 24.56 2.24
N GLU A 108 -4.56 24.21 2.81
CA GLU A 108 -3.48 23.55 2.06
C GLU A 108 -3.93 22.22 1.46
N TYR A 109 -4.61 21.39 2.25
CA TYR A 109 -5.17 20.12 1.80
C TYR A 109 -6.16 20.32 0.65
N ARG A 110 -7.09 21.28 0.78
CA ARG A 110 -8.09 21.54 -0.27
C ARG A 110 -7.48 22.08 -1.55
N CYS A 111 -6.58 23.06 -1.45
CA CYS A 111 -5.87 23.58 -2.63
C CYS A 111 -5.08 22.46 -3.33
N LEU A 112 -4.40 21.60 -2.57
CA LEU A 112 -3.68 20.47 -3.17
C LEU A 112 -4.61 19.47 -3.88
N VAL A 113 -5.80 19.19 -3.32
CA VAL A 113 -6.79 18.35 -4.00
C VAL A 113 -7.27 19.01 -5.29
N GLU A 114 -7.59 20.31 -5.26
CA GLU A 114 -8.01 21.07 -6.44
C GLU A 114 -6.92 21.10 -7.52
N ASP A 115 -5.68 21.39 -7.14
CA ASP A 115 -4.51 21.39 -8.03
C ASP A 115 -4.29 20.01 -8.65
N PHE A 116 -4.44 18.95 -7.87
CA PHE A 116 -4.30 17.57 -8.35
C PHE A 116 -5.41 17.22 -9.35
N VAL A 117 -6.66 17.60 -9.08
CA VAL A 117 -7.79 17.38 -10.00
C VAL A 117 -7.57 18.14 -11.31
N GLY A 118 -7.18 19.42 -11.24
CA GLY A 118 -6.87 20.23 -12.43
C GLY A 118 -5.69 19.68 -13.23
N TRP A 119 -4.66 19.18 -12.55
CA TRP A 119 -3.55 18.49 -13.19
C TRP A 119 -4.00 17.20 -13.87
N CYS A 120 -4.86 16.40 -13.24
CA CYS A 120 -5.41 15.18 -13.86
C CYS A 120 -6.14 15.49 -15.16
N GLN A 121 -7.00 16.52 -15.16
CA GLN A 121 -7.72 16.99 -16.36
C GLN A 121 -6.75 17.42 -17.47
N THR A 122 -5.73 18.21 -17.14
CA THR A 122 -4.70 18.66 -18.10
C THR A 122 -3.92 17.48 -18.69
N ASN A 123 -3.73 16.41 -17.91
CA ASN A 123 -3.00 15.21 -18.33
C ASN A 123 -3.91 14.11 -18.89
N GLN A 124 -5.17 14.41 -19.19
CA GLN A 124 -6.14 13.43 -19.71
C GLN A 124 -6.28 12.19 -18.81
N LEU A 125 -6.08 12.34 -17.50
CA LEU A 125 -6.28 11.31 -16.50
C LEU A 125 -7.68 11.46 -15.92
N GLN A 126 -8.56 10.53 -16.26
CA GLN A 126 -9.91 10.54 -15.73
C GLN A 126 -9.93 9.96 -14.31
N LEU A 127 -10.42 10.72 -13.33
CA LEU A 127 -10.65 10.22 -11.98
C LEU A 127 -11.93 9.40 -11.93
N ASN A 128 -11.95 8.39 -11.07
CA ASN A 128 -13.14 7.64 -10.74
C ASN A 128 -13.76 8.22 -9.46
N THR A 129 -14.73 9.13 -9.59
CA THR A 129 -15.38 9.78 -8.44
C THR A 129 -16.05 8.76 -7.51
N THR A 130 -16.65 7.69 -8.07
CA THR A 130 -17.28 6.62 -7.27
C THR A 130 -16.31 5.79 -6.45
N LYS A 131 -15.02 5.69 -6.84
CA LYS A 131 -13.98 5.01 -6.06
C LYS A 131 -13.11 5.97 -5.26
N THR A 132 -13.14 7.25 -5.59
CA THR A 132 -12.46 8.30 -4.83
C THR A 132 -13.19 8.46 -3.50
N LYS A 133 -12.45 8.36 -2.39
CA LYS A 133 -13.02 8.39 -1.03
C LYS A 133 -12.25 9.33 -0.13
N GLU A 134 -12.97 9.99 0.75
CA GLU A 134 -12.39 10.74 1.84
C GLU A 134 -12.48 9.92 3.13
N MET A 135 -11.41 9.91 3.92
CA MET A 135 -11.43 9.38 5.28
C MET A 135 -10.86 10.43 6.19
N VAL A 136 -11.62 10.79 7.22
CA VAL A 136 -11.18 11.74 8.24
C VAL A 136 -10.90 10.97 9.52
N VAL A 137 -9.66 11.07 9.99
CA VAL A 137 -9.20 10.50 11.26
C VAL A 137 -9.20 11.63 12.29
N ASP A 138 -10.18 11.62 13.19
CA ASP A 138 -10.32 12.61 14.26
C ASP A 138 -10.67 11.91 15.58
N PHE A 139 -9.84 12.11 16.60
CA PHE A 139 -10.01 11.52 17.93
C PHE A 139 -10.68 12.47 18.93
N ARG A 140 -11.06 13.69 18.51
CA ARG A 140 -11.79 14.63 19.36
C ARG A 140 -13.18 14.08 19.69
N ARG A 141 -13.63 14.31 20.93
CA ARG A 141 -14.99 13.91 21.37
C ARG A 141 -16.09 14.69 20.65
N THR A 142 -15.81 15.95 20.33
CA THR A 142 -16.70 16.84 19.58
C THR A 142 -15.93 17.34 18.38
N ALA A 143 -16.21 16.77 17.21
CA ALA A 143 -15.63 17.22 15.96
C ALA A 143 -16.57 18.25 15.31
N PRO A 144 -16.05 19.32 14.70
CA PRO A 144 -16.86 20.19 13.87
C PRO A 144 -17.44 19.39 12.69
N PRO A 145 -18.62 19.77 12.17
CA PRO A 145 -19.17 19.16 10.98
C PRO A 145 -18.20 19.32 9.80
N LEU A 146 -17.95 18.22 9.10
CA LEU A 146 -17.06 18.21 7.94
C LEU A 146 -17.79 18.80 6.74
N VAL A 147 -17.14 19.72 6.05
CA VAL A 147 -17.59 20.19 4.75
C VAL A 147 -17.04 19.22 3.70
N PRO A 148 -17.90 18.52 2.93
CA PRO A 148 -17.45 17.56 1.93
C PRO A 148 -16.56 18.22 0.88
N VAL A 149 -15.52 17.52 0.46
CA VAL A 149 -14.75 17.89 -0.74
C VAL A 149 -15.57 17.55 -1.98
N THR A 150 -15.57 18.45 -2.95
CA THR A 150 -16.29 18.28 -4.23
C THR A 150 -15.32 18.13 -5.39
N ILE A 151 -15.55 17.15 -6.25
CA ILE A 151 -14.78 16.91 -7.48
C ILE A 151 -15.77 16.87 -8.64
N ASP A 152 -15.54 17.67 -9.68
CA ASP A 152 -16.42 17.78 -10.85
C ASP A 152 -17.90 18.04 -10.52
N GLY A 153 -18.17 18.76 -9.41
CA GLY A 153 -19.52 19.07 -8.93
C GLY A 153 -20.19 17.97 -8.11
N GLU A 154 -19.54 16.82 -7.92
CA GLU A 154 -20.02 15.73 -7.06
C GLU A 154 -19.33 15.75 -5.69
N ASN A 155 -20.10 15.51 -4.62
CA ASN A 155 -19.54 15.34 -3.28
C ASN A 155 -18.78 14.02 -3.20
N VAL A 156 -17.53 14.07 -2.76
CA VAL A 156 -16.74 12.86 -2.47
C VAL A 156 -17.32 12.18 -1.24
N GLU A 157 -17.54 10.87 -1.33
CA GLU A 157 -18.05 10.09 -0.20
C GLU A 157 -17.01 10.02 0.93
N THR A 158 -17.41 10.45 2.13
CA THR A 158 -16.63 10.23 3.35
C THR A 158 -16.92 8.85 3.92
N VAL A 159 -15.87 8.04 4.16
CA VAL A 159 -15.96 6.67 4.64
C VAL A 159 -15.23 6.48 5.96
N CYS A 160 -15.75 5.60 6.82
CA CYS A 160 -15.10 5.18 8.05
C CYS A 160 -14.04 4.08 7.83
N THR A 161 -14.07 3.39 6.68
CA THR A 161 -13.16 2.30 6.37
C THR A 161 -12.84 2.29 4.88
N TYR A 162 -11.59 2.07 4.52
CA TYR A 162 -11.14 2.02 3.14
C TYR A 162 -10.04 0.97 2.98
N LYS A 163 -10.05 0.23 1.86
CA LYS A 163 -9.02 -0.76 1.56
C LYS A 163 -7.95 -0.13 0.67
N TYR A 164 -6.85 0.30 1.27
CA TYR A 164 -5.73 0.90 0.57
C TYR A 164 -4.58 -0.10 0.43
N LEU A 165 -4.11 -0.33 -0.80
CA LEU A 165 -2.99 -1.23 -1.11
C LEU A 165 -3.11 -2.62 -0.43
N GLY A 166 -4.31 -3.17 -0.37
CA GLY A 166 -4.56 -4.50 0.19
C GLY A 166 -4.79 -4.54 1.71
N VAL A 167 -4.62 -3.42 2.43
CA VAL A 167 -4.83 -3.29 3.87
C VAL A 167 -6.11 -2.49 4.14
N HIS A 168 -6.93 -2.94 5.09
CA HIS A 168 -8.09 -2.15 5.52
C HIS A 168 -7.67 -1.13 6.58
N LEU A 169 -7.86 0.15 6.27
CA LEU A 169 -7.71 1.27 7.18
C LEU A 169 -9.09 1.64 7.71
N ASP A 170 -9.16 2.10 8.97
CA ASP A 170 -10.37 2.72 9.51
C ASP A 170 -10.06 4.06 10.19
N ASN A 171 -11.09 4.89 10.32
CA ASN A 171 -10.97 6.23 10.86
C ASN A 171 -10.69 6.30 12.37
N LYS A 172 -10.70 5.14 13.06
CA LYS A 172 -10.30 5.01 14.46
C LYS A 172 -8.87 4.47 14.60
N MET A 173 -8.21 4.22 13.46
CA MET A 173 -6.92 3.53 13.40
C MET A 173 -6.91 2.22 14.18
N ASP A 174 -8.07 1.55 14.20
CA ASP A 174 -8.20 0.17 14.65
C ASP A 174 -7.82 -0.76 13.49
N TRP A 175 -7.43 -1.98 13.82
CA TRP A 175 -7.06 -3.00 12.83
C TRP A 175 -8.07 -4.13 12.80
N SER A 176 -9.17 -4.04 13.57
CA SER A 176 -10.20 -5.06 13.66
C SER A 176 -10.75 -5.48 12.28
N THR A 177 -11.10 -4.51 11.42
CA THR A 177 -11.61 -4.81 10.07
C THR A 177 -10.57 -5.53 9.22
N ASN A 178 -9.30 -5.11 9.30
CA ASN A 178 -8.18 -5.76 8.62
C ASN A 178 -7.98 -7.19 9.15
N SER A 179 -7.94 -7.36 10.46
CA SER A 179 -7.79 -8.66 11.12
C SER A 179 -8.93 -9.62 10.78
N ASP A 180 -10.17 -9.15 10.69
CA ASP A 180 -11.31 -9.96 10.28
C ASP A 180 -11.20 -10.42 8.82
N ALA A 181 -10.79 -9.51 7.92
CA ALA A 181 -10.55 -9.85 6.52
C ALA A 181 -9.41 -10.88 6.37
N LEU A 182 -8.31 -10.69 7.11
CA LEU A 182 -7.18 -11.63 7.15
C LEU A 182 -7.59 -12.98 7.74
N TYR A 183 -8.39 -12.99 8.81
CA TYR A 183 -8.87 -14.21 9.44
C TYR A 183 -9.73 -15.04 8.47
N LYS A 184 -10.67 -14.40 7.76
CA LYS A 184 -11.50 -15.06 6.74
C LYS A 184 -10.65 -15.65 5.61
N LYS A 185 -9.69 -14.89 5.08
CA LYS A 185 -8.75 -15.39 4.06
C LYS A 185 -7.90 -16.55 4.60
N GLY A 186 -7.38 -16.42 5.81
CA GLY A 186 -6.58 -17.43 6.49
C GLY A 186 -7.35 -18.74 6.70
N GLN A 187 -8.63 -18.68 7.09
CA GLN A 187 -9.50 -19.86 7.20
C GLN A 187 -9.66 -20.57 5.86
N SER A 188 -9.91 -19.82 4.77
CA SER A 188 -9.99 -20.39 3.43
C SER A 188 -8.70 -21.11 3.03
N ARG A 189 -7.53 -20.52 3.29
CA ARG A 189 -6.23 -21.16 2.99
C ARG A 189 -5.93 -22.35 3.90
N LEU A 190 -6.33 -22.29 5.17
CA LEU A 190 -6.21 -23.41 6.11
C LEU A 190 -7.04 -24.62 5.65
N TYR A 191 -8.22 -24.40 5.07
CA TYR A 191 -9.01 -25.47 4.48
C TYR A 191 -8.24 -26.19 3.36
N PHE A 192 -7.63 -25.45 2.43
CA PHE A 192 -6.81 -26.06 1.38
C PHE A 192 -5.59 -26.79 1.94
N LEU A 193 -4.92 -26.22 2.94
CA LEU A 193 -3.79 -26.88 3.61
C LEU A 193 -4.20 -28.22 4.23
N ARG A 194 -5.39 -28.29 4.88
CA ARG A 194 -5.96 -29.54 5.41
C ARG A 194 -6.29 -30.53 4.32
N ARG A 195 -6.83 -30.06 3.19
CA ARG A 195 -7.15 -30.91 2.04
C ARG A 195 -5.89 -31.51 1.41
N LEU A 196 -4.79 -30.75 1.32
CA LEU A 196 -3.50 -31.29 0.90
C LEU A 196 -3.00 -32.36 1.87
N ARG A 197 -3.13 -32.13 3.18
CA ARG A 197 -2.79 -33.14 4.18
C ARG A 197 -3.60 -34.42 4.02
N SER A 198 -4.90 -34.35 3.73
CA SER A 198 -5.72 -35.54 3.49
C SER A 198 -5.32 -36.34 2.24
N PHE A 199 -4.62 -35.71 1.29
CA PHE A 199 -4.03 -36.40 0.14
C PHE A 199 -2.61 -36.93 0.42
N ASN A 200 -2.20 -37.01 1.69
CA ASN A 200 -0.88 -37.49 2.11
C ASN A 200 0.29 -36.70 1.49
N VAL A 201 0.08 -35.42 1.19
CA VAL A 201 1.17 -34.53 0.75
C VAL A 201 2.20 -34.41 1.88
N CYS A 202 3.49 -34.52 1.53
CA CYS A 202 4.57 -34.54 2.51
C CYS A 202 4.72 -33.19 3.25
N ASN A 203 5.26 -33.24 4.48
CA ASN A 203 5.38 -32.06 5.35
C ASN A 203 6.15 -30.90 4.69
N ARG A 204 7.17 -31.21 3.88
CA ARG A 204 7.94 -30.19 3.14
C ARG A 204 7.05 -29.38 2.20
N LEU A 205 6.18 -30.04 1.42
CA LEU A 205 5.28 -29.35 0.50
C LEU A 205 4.14 -28.63 1.24
N LEU A 206 3.68 -29.17 2.38
CA LEU A 206 2.73 -28.48 3.26
C LEU A 206 3.32 -27.20 3.84
N LEU A 207 4.59 -27.23 4.26
CA LEU A 207 5.30 -26.06 4.75
C LEU A 207 5.46 -25.03 3.63
N MET A 208 5.85 -25.44 2.42
CA MET A 208 5.94 -24.56 1.26
C MET A 208 4.58 -23.92 0.94
N PHE A 209 3.49 -24.69 0.98
CA PHE A 209 2.14 -24.15 0.79
C PHE A 209 1.78 -23.14 1.88
N TYR A 210 2.06 -23.45 3.15
CA TYR A 210 1.83 -22.52 4.24
C TYR A 210 2.58 -21.20 4.00
N GLN A 211 3.89 -21.27 3.71
CA GLN A 211 4.72 -20.09 3.50
C GLN A 211 4.27 -19.25 2.30
N SER A 212 4.03 -19.90 1.16
CA SER A 212 3.72 -19.22 -0.11
C SER A 212 2.28 -18.74 -0.23
N VAL A 213 1.31 -19.42 0.37
CA VAL A 213 -0.13 -19.16 0.16
C VAL A 213 -0.82 -18.59 1.39
N MET A 214 -0.50 -19.08 2.59
CA MET A 214 -1.18 -18.67 3.82
C MET A 214 -0.42 -17.54 4.52
N ALA A 215 0.86 -17.72 4.80
CA ALA A 215 1.72 -16.76 5.48
C ALA A 215 1.93 -15.49 4.65
N SER A 216 2.05 -15.61 3.33
CA SER A 216 2.14 -14.47 2.40
C SER A 216 0.94 -13.52 2.53
N VAL A 217 -0.26 -14.07 2.73
CA VAL A 217 -1.49 -13.29 2.94
C VAL A 217 -1.58 -12.79 4.38
N LEU A 218 -1.38 -13.68 5.36
CA LEU A 218 -1.55 -13.35 6.78
C LEU A 218 -0.56 -12.31 7.28
N PHE A 219 0.66 -12.29 6.74
CA PHE A 219 1.72 -11.39 7.18
C PHE A 219 2.03 -10.29 6.15
N TYR A 220 1.16 -10.11 5.15
CA TYR A 220 1.24 -8.99 4.23
C TYR A 220 1.10 -7.67 5.01
N ALA A 221 2.01 -6.74 4.76
CA ALA A 221 2.07 -5.44 5.43
C ALA A 221 2.03 -5.49 6.97
N VAL A 222 2.47 -6.60 7.60
CA VAL A 222 2.39 -6.79 9.06
C VAL A 222 3.15 -5.72 9.85
N VAL A 223 4.16 -5.08 9.25
CA VAL A 223 4.89 -3.95 9.83
C VAL A 223 3.96 -2.75 10.09
N CYS A 224 2.89 -2.59 9.30
CA CYS A 224 1.95 -1.48 9.42
C CYS A 224 0.92 -1.70 10.54
N TRP A 225 0.39 -2.92 10.66
CA TRP A 225 -0.77 -3.20 11.52
C TRP A 225 -0.48 -4.11 12.72
N GLY A 226 0.60 -4.91 12.67
CA GLY A 226 0.87 -5.97 13.65
C GLY A 226 1.13 -5.44 15.06
N GLY A 227 1.81 -4.30 15.19
CA GLY A 227 2.14 -3.69 16.48
C GLY A 227 0.95 -3.03 17.20
N SER A 228 -0.10 -2.66 16.48
CA SER A 228 -1.25 -1.91 17.01
C SER A 228 -2.55 -2.70 17.01
N THR A 229 -2.49 -4.00 16.68
CA THR A 229 -3.67 -4.86 16.66
C THR A 229 -4.11 -5.23 18.08
N ARG A 230 -5.43 -5.30 18.31
CA ARG A 230 -6.01 -5.69 19.60
C ARG A 230 -5.55 -7.11 19.99
N LYS A 231 -5.30 -7.33 21.29
CA LYS A 231 -4.90 -8.64 21.84
C LYS A 231 -5.86 -9.77 21.44
N ARG A 232 -7.16 -9.49 21.40
CA ARG A 232 -8.20 -10.44 20.96
C ARG A 232 -7.98 -10.89 19.51
N ASP A 233 -7.70 -9.94 18.62
CA ASP A 233 -7.58 -10.19 17.18
C ASP A 233 -6.23 -10.84 16.84
N ASN A 234 -5.15 -10.45 17.52
CA ASN A 234 -3.88 -11.19 17.50
C ASN A 234 -4.08 -12.64 17.93
N GLY A 235 -4.75 -12.88 19.06
CA GLY A 235 -5.03 -14.25 19.52
C GLY A 235 -5.87 -15.08 18.55
N ARG A 236 -6.75 -14.45 17.76
CA ARG A 236 -7.51 -15.13 16.70
C ARG A 236 -6.62 -15.54 15.52
N LEU A 237 -5.73 -14.67 15.08
CA LEU A 237 -4.79 -14.95 13.99
C LEU A 237 -3.73 -15.98 14.42
N ASP A 238 -3.21 -15.90 15.64
CA ASP A 238 -2.28 -16.91 16.19
C ASP A 238 -2.93 -18.30 16.30
N ARG A 239 -4.24 -18.37 16.60
CA ARG A 239 -4.96 -19.65 16.54
C ARG A 239 -4.99 -20.24 15.14
N LEU A 240 -5.05 -19.42 14.08
CA LEU A 240 -4.94 -19.93 12.70
C LEU A 240 -3.55 -20.47 12.42
N VAL A 241 -2.51 -19.74 12.83
CA VAL A 241 -1.12 -20.16 12.68
C VAL A 241 -0.86 -21.47 13.41
N ARG A 242 -1.30 -21.62 14.66
CA ARG A 242 -1.18 -22.87 15.41
C ARG A 242 -1.92 -24.03 14.75
N LYS A 243 -3.14 -23.80 14.24
CA LYS A 243 -3.89 -24.82 13.49
C LYS A 243 -3.14 -25.23 12.22
N ALA A 244 -2.52 -24.28 11.51
CA ALA A 244 -1.70 -24.59 10.35
C ALA A 244 -0.46 -25.41 10.74
N GLY A 245 0.21 -25.05 11.84
CA GLY A 245 1.37 -25.79 12.35
C GLY A 245 1.06 -27.24 12.68
N SER A 246 -0.09 -27.48 13.32
CA SER A 246 -0.59 -28.84 13.56
C SER A 246 -0.80 -29.66 12.27
N VAL A 247 -1.26 -29.03 11.18
CA VAL A 247 -1.45 -29.70 9.89
C VAL A 247 -0.12 -29.96 9.18
N VAL A 248 0.83 -29.03 9.28
CA VAL A 248 2.19 -29.16 8.72
C VAL A 248 3.02 -30.17 9.51
N GLY A 249 2.76 -30.33 10.81
CA GLY A 249 3.51 -31.20 11.72
C GLY A 249 4.69 -30.51 12.39
N MET A 250 4.65 -29.17 12.56
CA MET A 250 5.68 -28.41 13.26
C MET A 250 5.12 -27.13 13.90
N GLU A 251 5.85 -26.58 14.87
CA GLU A 251 5.53 -25.27 15.42
C GLU A 251 5.86 -24.17 14.41
N LEU A 252 4.98 -23.18 14.29
CA LEU A 252 5.12 -22.05 13.39
C LEU A 252 5.20 -20.76 14.22
N GLU A 253 6.03 -19.82 13.78
CA GLU A 253 6.22 -18.54 14.46
C GLU A 253 4.91 -17.79 14.66
N SER A 254 4.72 -17.22 15.84
CA SER A 254 3.56 -16.39 16.16
C SER A 254 3.53 -15.10 15.35
N LEU A 255 2.34 -14.51 15.22
CA LEU A 255 2.15 -13.22 14.57
C LEU A 255 3.00 -12.13 15.22
N THR A 256 3.03 -12.08 16.55
CA THR A 256 3.81 -11.10 17.31
C THR A 256 5.29 -11.21 16.98
N THR A 257 5.85 -12.42 17.03
CA THR A 257 7.27 -12.68 16.71
C THR A 257 7.60 -12.24 15.28
N ILE A 258 6.74 -12.58 14.31
CA ILE A 258 6.93 -12.20 12.91
C ILE A 258 6.82 -10.67 12.74
N ALA A 259 5.84 -10.05 13.38
CA ALA A 259 5.62 -8.61 13.33
C ALA A 259 6.84 -7.87 13.88
N GLU A 260 7.31 -8.21 15.07
CA GLU A 260 8.48 -7.61 15.71
C GLU A 260 9.73 -7.78 14.84
N ARG A 261 10.03 -9.01 14.41
CA ARG A 261 11.20 -9.29 13.57
C ARG A 261 11.18 -8.51 12.25
N ARG A 262 10.04 -8.46 11.56
CA ARG A 262 9.91 -7.72 10.29
C ARG A 262 9.94 -6.22 10.49
N THR A 263 9.37 -5.72 11.58
CA THR A 263 9.42 -4.29 11.93
C THR A 263 10.85 -3.87 12.24
N LEU A 264 11.57 -4.60 13.09
CA LEU A 264 12.98 -4.31 13.39
C LEU A 264 13.86 -4.38 12.14
N SER A 265 13.69 -5.40 11.30
CA SER A 265 14.40 -5.50 10.03
C SER A 265 14.12 -4.30 9.11
N ARG A 266 12.85 -3.86 9.03
CA ARG A 266 12.48 -2.68 8.25
C ARG A 266 13.08 -1.41 8.83
N LEU A 267 13.04 -1.23 10.15
CA LEU A 267 13.63 -0.07 10.83
C LEU A 267 15.14 0.01 10.57
N HIS A 268 15.87 -1.09 10.72
CA HIS A 268 17.30 -1.14 10.40
C HIS A 268 17.56 -0.82 8.92
N SER A 269 16.75 -1.36 8.01
CA SER A 269 16.89 -1.05 6.58
C SER A 269 16.66 0.43 6.26
N ILE A 270 15.79 1.12 7.00
CA ILE A 270 15.54 2.55 6.84
C ILE A 270 16.69 3.35 7.45
N LEU A 271 17.09 3.03 8.69
CA LEU A 271 18.15 3.71 9.43
C LEU A 271 19.54 3.56 8.80
N ASN A 272 19.77 2.49 8.05
CA ASN A 272 21.03 2.28 7.33
C ASN A 272 21.03 2.91 5.92
N ASN A 273 19.99 3.68 5.57
CA ASN A 273 19.87 4.34 4.28
C ASN A 273 19.42 5.79 4.46
N ASP A 274 20.40 6.70 4.50
CA ASP A 274 20.16 8.14 4.67
C ASP A 274 19.29 8.76 3.56
N ARG A 275 19.21 8.09 2.39
CA ARG A 275 18.36 8.51 1.27
C ARG A 275 16.94 7.97 1.35
N HIS A 276 16.61 7.14 2.35
CA HIS A 276 15.28 6.61 2.50
C HIS A 276 14.30 7.75 2.89
N PRO A 277 13.12 7.87 2.26
CA PRO A 277 12.18 8.97 2.53
C PRO A 277 11.76 9.11 4.00
N LEU A 278 11.73 7.99 4.74
CA LEU A 278 11.39 7.95 6.16
C LEU A 278 12.59 8.07 7.11
N HIS A 279 13.82 8.17 6.61
CA HIS A 279 15.03 8.15 7.44
C HIS A 279 15.01 9.21 8.54
N THR A 280 14.87 10.48 8.13
CA THR A 280 14.84 11.63 9.03
C THR A 280 13.66 11.57 10.00
N ILE A 281 12.49 11.11 9.55
CA ILE A 281 11.29 10.98 10.38
C ILE A 281 11.55 10.01 11.54
N ILE A 282 12.12 8.84 11.25
CA ILE A 282 12.36 7.81 12.27
C ILE A 282 13.46 8.25 13.24
N ILE A 283 14.50 8.94 12.77
CA ILE A 283 15.53 9.50 13.65
C ILE A 283 14.94 10.53 14.61
N ASN A 284 14.11 11.45 14.12
CA ASN A 284 13.51 12.50 14.95
C ASN A 284 12.56 11.91 16.02
N GLN A 285 11.88 10.81 15.70
CA GLN A 285 11.03 10.09 16.66
C GLN A 285 11.83 9.36 17.76
N ARG A 286 13.09 9.00 17.52
CA ARG A 286 13.96 8.45 18.58
C ARG A 286 14.40 9.50 19.58
N GLN A 287 14.50 10.76 19.16
CA GLN A 287 14.99 11.86 19.99
C GLN A 287 13.87 12.53 20.80
N THR A 288 12.61 12.23 20.52
CA THR A 288 11.45 12.71 21.28
C THR A 288 11.09 11.69 22.37
N PRO A 289 11.05 12.06 23.66
CA PRO A 289 10.59 11.16 24.70
C PRO A 289 9.09 10.90 24.55
N VAL A 290 8.72 9.79 23.92
CA VAL A 290 7.34 9.31 23.88
C VAL A 290 7.06 8.54 25.18
N PRO A 291 6.06 8.93 26.00
CA PRO A 291 5.78 8.30 27.30
C PRO A 291 5.35 6.82 27.24
N LEU A 292 5.09 6.27 26.05
CA LEU A 292 4.43 4.96 25.88
C LEU A 292 5.39 3.75 25.79
N LEU A 293 6.71 3.97 25.83
CA LEU A 293 7.69 2.89 25.69
C LEU A 293 8.58 2.67 26.93
N GLN A 294 8.47 3.50 27.97
CA GLN A 294 9.31 3.38 29.18
C GLN A 294 8.93 2.19 30.07
N ASP A 295 7.71 1.67 30.00
CA ASP A 295 7.26 0.60 30.91
C ASP A 295 7.72 -0.82 30.54
N ARG A 296 8.46 -1.00 29.43
CA ARG A 296 8.96 -2.34 29.04
C ARG A 296 10.47 -2.48 28.91
N GLN A 297 11.22 -1.39 28.82
CA GLN A 297 12.69 -1.45 28.77
C GLN A 297 13.37 -1.41 30.15
N ALA A 298 12.62 -1.12 31.23
CA ALA A 298 13.16 -1.11 32.58
C ALA A 298 13.38 -2.51 33.21
N ALA A 299 13.01 -3.60 32.51
CA ALA A 299 13.06 -4.96 33.06
C ALA A 299 14.27 -5.82 32.60
N GLU A 300 15.08 -5.35 31.63
CA GLU A 300 16.19 -6.16 31.09
C GLU A 300 17.59 -5.56 31.28
N VAL A 301 17.72 -4.46 32.02
CA VAL A 301 19.02 -3.89 32.38
C VAL A 301 19.04 -3.63 33.87
N ILE A 302 19.37 -4.67 34.66
CA ILE A 302 20.14 -4.64 35.92
C ILE A 302 20.24 -6.11 36.37
N CYS A 303 21.37 -6.76 36.08
CA CYS A 303 21.87 -7.89 36.88
C CYS A 303 23.39 -7.90 36.74
N PRO A 304 24.16 -7.34 37.69
CA PRO A 304 25.61 -7.44 37.69
C PRO A 304 26.00 -8.86 38.14
N GLN A 305 26.79 -9.55 37.32
CA GLN A 305 27.43 -10.81 37.71
C GLN A 305 28.44 -10.54 38.82
N GLY A 306 28.22 -11.16 39.98
CA GLY A 306 29.17 -11.23 41.08
C GLY A 306 30.19 -12.35 40.85
N HIS A 307 31.45 -12.01 41.20
CA HIS A 307 32.67 -12.79 41.17
C HIS A 307 32.60 -14.23 41.69
N THR A 308 33.49 -15.08 41.20
CA THR A 308 34.24 -15.99 42.09
C THR A 308 35.66 -16.20 41.57
N THR A 309 36.64 -15.89 42.42
CA THR A 309 38.05 -16.25 42.30
C THR A 309 38.31 -17.51 43.13
N VAL A 310 39.27 -18.30 42.65
CA VAL A 310 39.93 -19.53 43.17
C VAL A 310 39.58 -20.76 42.34
#